data_AF-A0A1Q6VMD9-F1
#
_entry.id   AF-A0A1Q6VMD9-F1
#
_cell.length_a   1.000
_cell.length_b   1.000
_cell.length_c   1.000
_cell.angle_alpha   90.00
_cell.angle_beta   90.00
_cell.angle_gamma   90.00
#
_symmetry.space_group_name_H-M   'P 1'
#
loop_
_entity.id
_entity.type
_entity.pdbx_description
1 polymer ?
#
loop_
_entity_poly.entity_id
_entity_poly.type
_entity_poly.pdbx_seq_one_letter_code
_entity_poly.pdbx_strand_id
1 'polypeptide(L)'
;MKKATWILTLLLVSLIGTDSSARREVLSQEQKELLKKVQRVLVETVAITDEGTIDPGPLDEVVTRRLRDIGYTVVTDPAQPHDVVFRVKCEQRKVWEGTSASGGDADLPDSPSRVWKGPACQLTYLLDGKKMGWYKEVRTDFQDAIQAAGQAKAGDPGIYAMAKLKERLEQYYFPALVTADWGQQERLLKVLDDPTTAPARKAKIISQLGEIFAAEAAPRLVVSLKDPDIEIAKASAIALGNIGKKESIPALLDALKTGKPDLQATAAKGLGLLGALHSDFSIIPPLLEALNTDDLTVKTEVVWALGKLPDKRAYEPLRALQQSLYTHSGTDPDPKVKKLKEAVNYSLKQIDTWEYIQ
;
A
#
# COMPACT_ATOMS: atom_id res chain seq x y z
N MET A 1 -75.27 15.56 32.67
CA MET A 1 -74.37 15.29 33.82
C MET A 1 -73.26 14.33 33.38
N LYS A 2 -72.01 14.75 33.57
CA LYS A 2 -70.72 14.02 33.48
C LYS A 2 -70.37 13.33 32.14
N LYS A 3 -69.67 14.07 31.27
CA LYS A 3 -68.83 13.53 30.19
C LYS A 3 -67.62 12.82 30.82
N ALA A 4 -67.40 11.56 30.47
CA ALA A 4 -66.22 10.80 30.86
C ALA A 4 -65.04 11.19 29.95
N THR A 5 -64.09 11.93 30.50
CA THR A 5 -62.83 12.27 29.84
C THR A 5 -61.86 11.12 30.06
N TRP A 6 -61.60 10.32 29.02
CA TRP A 6 -60.52 9.34 29.03
C TRP A 6 -59.19 10.09 28.86
N ILE A 7 -58.39 10.17 29.93
CA ILE A 7 -57.01 10.63 29.84
C ILE A 7 -56.18 9.40 29.45
N LEU A 8 -55.80 9.34 28.17
CA LEU A 8 -54.84 8.38 27.65
C LEU A 8 -53.44 8.84 28.08
N THR A 9 -52.82 8.14 29.03
CA THR A 9 -51.44 8.41 29.45
C THR A 9 -50.49 7.99 28.32
N LEU A 10 -50.07 8.94 27.49
CA LEU A 10 -48.94 8.74 26.58
C LEU A 10 -47.64 8.74 27.41
N LEU A 11 -47.13 7.56 27.72
CA LEU A 11 -45.74 7.38 28.11
C LEU A 11 -44.88 7.62 26.86
N LEU A 12 -44.38 8.85 26.71
CA LEU A 12 -43.27 9.13 25.79
C LEU A 12 -42.02 8.47 26.39
N VAL A 13 -41.78 7.21 26.01
CA VAL A 13 -40.45 6.62 26.16
C VAL A 13 -39.58 7.34 25.14
N SER A 14 -38.78 8.29 25.61
CA SER A 14 -37.67 8.85 24.84
C SER A 14 -36.72 7.69 24.53
N LEU A 15 -36.87 7.10 23.35
CA LEU A 15 -35.82 6.33 22.70
C LEU A 15 -34.68 7.31 22.45
N ILE A 16 -33.81 7.49 23.45
CA ILE A 16 -32.44 7.90 23.20
C ILE A 16 -31.85 6.70 22.48
N GLY A 17 -32.04 6.66 21.17
CA GLY A 17 -31.26 5.81 20.31
C GLY A 17 -29.82 6.18 20.58
N THR A 18 -29.11 5.34 21.33
CA THR A 18 -27.66 5.37 21.29
C THR A 18 -27.32 5.00 19.86
N ASP A 19 -27.00 5.99 19.04
CA ASP A 19 -26.31 5.78 17.78
C ASP A 19 -25.06 4.97 18.12
N SER A 20 -25.16 3.65 17.95
CA SER A 20 -24.03 2.75 17.88
C SER A 20 -23.33 3.04 16.56
N SER A 21 -22.77 4.24 16.47
CA SER A 21 -21.80 4.61 15.46
C SER A 21 -20.52 3.89 15.87
N ALA A 22 -20.18 2.87 15.09
CA ALA A 22 -18.87 2.28 15.05
C ALA A 22 -17.84 3.37 14.69
N ARG A 23 -17.42 4.18 15.66
CA ARG A 23 -16.40 5.21 15.43
C ARG A 23 -15.08 4.49 15.20
N ARG A 24 -14.58 4.51 13.96
CA ARG A 24 -13.12 4.60 13.74
C ARG A 24 -12.67 5.76 14.63
N GLU A 25 -11.65 5.56 15.46
CA GLU A 25 -11.03 6.70 16.17
C GLU A 25 -10.40 7.60 15.10
N VAL A 26 -11.16 8.57 14.62
CA VAL A 26 -10.67 9.58 13.68
C VAL A 26 -9.86 10.58 14.48
N LEU A 27 -8.59 10.78 14.09
CA LEU A 27 -7.72 11.81 14.65
C LEU A 27 -8.45 13.17 14.65
N SER A 28 -8.46 13.84 15.80
CA SER A 28 -8.95 15.22 15.86
C SER A 28 -8.05 16.13 15.01
N GLN A 29 -8.56 17.30 14.61
CA GLN A 29 -7.74 18.24 13.84
C GLN A 29 -6.50 18.66 14.64
N GLU A 30 -6.63 18.86 15.95
CA GLU A 30 -5.52 19.16 16.85
C GLU A 30 -4.46 18.04 16.85
N GLN A 31 -4.89 16.78 16.97
CA GLN A 31 -3.98 15.63 16.91
C GLN A 31 -3.25 15.56 15.57
N LYS A 32 -3.93 15.82 14.45
CA LYS A 32 -3.29 15.88 13.13
C LYS A 32 -2.23 16.99 13.06
N GLU A 33 -2.52 18.16 13.62
CA GLU A 33 -1.55 19.27 13.64
C GLU A 33 -0.36 19.00 14.57
N LEU A 34 -0.54 18.26 15.66
CA LEU A 34 0.55 17.78 16.50
C LEU A 34 1.41 16.75 15.76
N LEU A 35 0.77 15.76 15.12
CA LEU A 35 1.47 14.70 14.39
C LEU A 35 2.29 15.24 13.23
N LYS A 36 1.82 16.25 12.50
CA LYS A 36 2.59 16.93 11.45
C LYS A 36 3.89 17.58 11.95
N LYS A 37 3.98 17.88 13.24
CA LYS A 37 5.12 18.58 13.86
C LYS A 37 6.11 17.64 14.54
N VAL A 38 5.78 16.35 14.72
CA VAL A 38 6.66 15.36 15.37
C VAL A 38 8.06 15.39 14.77
N GLN A 39 9.06 15.62 15.62
CA GLN A 39 10.48 15.54 15.31
C GLN A 39 11.18 14.48 16.16
N ARG A 40 10.84 14.40 17.45
CA ARG A 40 11.45 13.50 18.42
C ARG A 40 10.52 12.33 18.71
N VAL A 41 11.01 11.13 18.43
CA VAL A 41 10.28 9.87 18.62
C VAL A 41 10.96 9.07 19.73
N LEU A 42 10.23 8.81 20.81
CA LEU A 42 10.64 7.80 21.79
C LEU A 42 10.33 6.42 21.22
N VAL A 43 11.33 5.56 21.08
CA VAL A 43 11.11 4.17 20.66
C VAL A 43 11.08 3.28 21.89
N GLU A 44 9.99 2.50 22.01
CA GLU A 44 9.85 1.47 23.03
C GLU A 44 9.72 0.11 22.35
N THR A 45 10.74 -0.72 22.49
CA THR A 45 10.75 -2.07 21.92
C THR A 45 10.63 -3.12 23.02
N VAL A 46 9.76 -4.10 22.86
CA VAL A 46 9.59 -5.24 23.78
C VAL A 46 9.68 -6.54 22.99
N ALA A 47 10.45 -7.51 23.50
CA ALA A 47 10.61 -8.83 22.91
C ALA A 47 10.18 -9.92 23.90
N ILE A 48 9.24 -10.78 23.51
CA ILE A 48 8.63 -11.80 24.37
C ILE A 48 8.72 -13.17 23.70
N THR A 49 9.29 -14.14 24.42
CA THR A 49 9.31 -15.57 24.05
C THR A 49 8.40 -16.35 25.00
N ASP A 50 8.21 -17.64 24.72
CA ASP A 50 7.49 -18.53 25.63
C ASP A 50 8.18 -18.68 27.00
N GLU A 51 9.48 -18.36 27.08
CA GLU A 51 10.27 -18.37 28.32
C GLU A 51 10.25 -17.03 29.08
N GLY A 52 9.68 -15.97 28.48
CA GLY A 52 9.54 -14.66 29.11
C GLY A 52 10.04 -13.50 28.26
N THR A 53 10.27 -12.36 28.89
CA THR A 53 10.81 -11.18 28.21
C THR A 53 12.32 -11.36 28.00
N ILE A 54 12.80 -11.03 26.80
CA ILE A 54 14.21 -11.07 26.43
C ILE A 54 14.70 -9.68 26.01
N ASP A 55 16.01 -9.51 25.86
CA ASP A 55 16.61 -8.25 25.42
C ASP A 55 16.11 -7.87 24.01
N PRO A 56 15.42 -6.72 23.85
CA PRO A 56 14.96 -6.26 22.55
C PRO A 56 16.05 -5.56 21.73
N GLY A 57 17.28 -5.41 22.23
CA GLY A 57 18.36 -4.63 21.61
C GLY A 57 18.51 -4.78 20.09
N PRO A 58 18.57 -6.00 19.52
CA PRO A 58 18.68 -6.19 18.08
C PRO A 58 17.47 -5.70 17.27
N LEU A 59 16.27 -5.72 17.85
CA LEU A 59 15.05 -5.20 17.22
C LEU A 59 15.01 -3.67 17.34
N ASP A 60 15.36 -3.16 18.52
CA ASP A 60 15.42 -1.72 18.81
C ASP A 60 16.41 -0.99 17.88
N GLU A 61 17.58 -1.57 17.62
CA GLU A 61 18.57 -1.04 16.69
C GLU A 61 17.98 -0.84 15.28
N VAL A 62 17.22 -1.82 14.78
CA VAL A 62 16.56 -1.72 13.47
C VAL A 62 15.53 -0.60 13.47
N VAL A 63 14.67 -0.55 14.49
CA VAL A 63 13.59 0.43 14.56
C VAL A 63 14.15 1.85 14.65
N THR A 64 15.10 2.07 15.55
CA THR A 64 15.71 3.38 15.80
C THR A 64 16.52 3.86 14.59
N ARG A 65 17.39 3.02 14.01
CA ARG A 65 18.15 3.36 12.79
C ARG A 65 17.22 3.76 11.66
N ARG A 66 16.15 2.98 11.42
CA ARG A 66 15.27 3.20 10.27
C ARG A 66 14.36 4.42 10.39
N LEU A 67 14.01 4.84 11.60
CA LEU A 67 13.34 6.13 11.81
C LEU A 67 14.33 7.31 11.65
N ARG A 68 15.58 7.16 12.09
CA ARG A 68 16.65 8.15 11.84
C ARG A 68 16.96 8.32 10.36
N ASP A 69 16.95 7.21 9.60
CA ASP A 69 17.20 7.19 8.16
C ASP A 69 16.23 8.07 7.36
N ILE A 70 15.05 8.39 7.90
CA ILE A 70 14.06 9.31 7.30
C ILE A 70 13.94 10.64 8.06
N GLY A 71 14.91 10.93 8.94
CA GLY A 71 15.11 12.24 9.56
C GLY A 71 14.42 12.46 10.90
N TYR A 72 13.86 11.44 11.56
CA TYR A 72 13.41 11.60 12.94
C TYR A 72 14.60 11.63 13.91
N THR A 73 14.50 12.47 14.93
CA THR A 73 15.38 12.37 16.09
C THR A 73 14.83 11.27 16.98
N VAL A 74 15.58 10.20 17.19
CA VAL A 74 15.11 9.04 17.97
C VAL A 74 15.79 8.98 19.32
N VAL A 75 14.98 8.91 20.37
CA VAL A 75 15.39 8.71 21.76
C VAL A 75 14.86 7.35 22.27
N THR A 76 15.54 6.76 23.24
CA THR A 76 15.16 5.48 23.87
C THR A 76 14.99 5.60 25.38
N ASP A 77 15.38 6.73 25.97
CA ASP A 77 15.16 7.04 27.38
C ASP A 77 13.86 7.84 27.53
N PRO A 78 12.85 7.31 28.24
CA PRO A 78 11.58 8.01 28.47
C PRO A 78 11.71 9.35 29.21
N ALA A 79 12.81 9.59 29.92
CA ALA A 79 13.08 10.86 30.59
C ALA A 79 13.48 11.98 29.60
N GLN A 80 13.90 11.64 28.39
CA GLN A 80 14.24 12.62 27.36
C GLN A 80 12.98 13.21 26.72
N PRO A 81 12.97 14.52 26.38
CA PRO A 81 11.84 15.14 25.70
C PRO A 81 11.53 14.46 24.35
N HIS A 82 10.27 14.10 24.15
CA HIS A 82 9.77 13.45 22.93
C HIS A 82 8.35 13.92 22.62
N ASP A 83 7.97 13.85 21.35
CA ASP A 83 6.67 14.30 20.86
C ASP A 83 5.66 13.15 20.79
N VAL A 84 6.16 11.93 20.58
CA VAL A 84 5.36 10.72 20.38
C VAL A 84 6.14 9.50 20.89
N VAL A 85 5.41 8.48 21.34
CA VAL A 85 5.99 7.17 21.66
C VAL A 85 5.66 6.20 20.53
N PHE A 86 6.66 5.67 19.86
CA PHE A 86 6.51 4.60 18.87
C PHE A 86 6.85 3.26 19.52
N ARG A 87 5.85 2.38 19.66
CA ARG A 87 5.97 1.12 20.37
C ARG A 87 5.99 -0.06 19.42
N VAL A 88 7.00 -0.92 19.57
CA VAL A 88 7.17 -2.16 18.81
C VAL A 88 7.19 -3.34 19.77
N LYS A 89 6.13 -4.15 19.74
CA LYS A 89 6.02 -5.34 20.58
C LYS A 89 6.17 -6.58 19.73
N CYS A 90 7.28 -7.30 19.86
CA CYS A 90 7.57 -8.53 19.15
C CYS A 90 7.38 -9.75 20.07
N GLU A 91 6.60 -10.72 19.62
CA GLU A 91 6.22 -11.89 20.40
C GLU A 91 6.48 -13.16 19.58
N GLN A 92 7.03 -14.22 20.19
CA GLN A 92 7.17 -15.55 19.57
C GLN A 92 5.81 -16.15 19.26
N ARG A 93 4.84 -15.93 20.15
CA ARG A 93 3.44 -16.31 19.96
C ARG A 93 2.59 -15.11 20.24
N LYS A 94 2.04 -14.53 19.18
CA LYS A 94 1.16 -13.36 19.31
C LYS A 94 -0.03 -13.71 20.21
N VAL A 95 -0.07 -13.13 21.41
CA VAL A 95 -1.24 -13.15 22.27
C VAL A 95 -2.13 -11.98 21.87
N TRP A 96 -3.42 -12.26 21.74
CA TRP A 96 -4.40 -11.34 21.18
C TRP A 96 -4.40 -9.96 21.86
N GLU A 97 -3.96 -8.92 21.16
CA GLU A 97 -4.34 -7.53 21.45
C GLU A 97 -5.48 -7.17 20.49
N GLY A 98 -6.69 -7.03 21.04
CA GLY A 98 -7.92 -7.02 20.26
C GLY A 98 -7.98 -5.97 19.16
N THR A 99 -8.68 -6.31 18.07
CA THR A 99 -9.24 -5.29 17.19
C THR A 99 -10.62 -4.91 17.70
N SER A 100 -11.01 -3.65 17.47
CA SER A 100 -12.31 -3.14 17.86
C SER A 100 -13.46 -4.06 17.39
N ALA A 101 -14.59 -4.03 18.11
CA ALA A 101 -15.82 -4.72 17.72
C ALA A 101 -16.36 -4.27 16.34
N SER A 102 -15.81 -3.18 15.80
CA SER A 102 -16.27 -2.46 14.62
C SER A 102 -15.56 -2.81 13.31
N GLY A 103 -14.99 -4.01 13.18
CA GLY A 103 -14.72 -4.66 11.87
C GLY A 103 -14.01 -3.82 10.79
N GLY A 104 -13.24 -2.80 11.17
CA GLY A 104 -12.60 -1.86 10.26
C GLY A 104 -11.14 -2.23 10.08
N ASP A 105 -10.73 -2.37 8.82
CA ASP A 105 -9.36 -2.60 8.34
C ASP A 105 -8.86 -4.06 8.35
N ALA A 106 -9.77 -4.99 8.08
CA ALA A 106 -9.46 -6.40 7.84
C ALA A 106 -8.76 -6.68 6.48
N ASP A 107 -8.67 -5.70 5.58
CA ASP A 107 -8.30 -5.94 4.19
C ASP A 107 -6.85 -5.57 3.82
N LEU A 108 -6.07 -4.99 4.75
CA LEU A 108 -4.65 -4.77 4.51
C LEU A 108 -3.86 -6.03 4.90
N PRO A 109 -2.96 -6.56 4.04
CA PRO A 109 -2.14 -7.73 4.34
C PRO A 109 -1.34 -7.61 5.65
N ASP A 110 -1.02 -6.38 6.03
CA ASP A 110 -0.21 -6.01 7.19
C ASP A 110 -1.02 -5.50 8.40
N SER A 111 -2.36 -5.55 8.34
CA SER A 111 -3.20 -5.33 9.51
C SER A 111 -3.04 -6.50 10.49
N PRO A 112 -2.97 -6.26 11.81
CA PRO A 112 -3.04 -7.26 12.86
C PRO A 112 -4.14 -8.28 12.61
N SER A 113 -3.73 -9.53 12.41
CA SER A 113 -4.66 -10.61 12.11
C SER A 113 -5.10 -11.29 13.39
N ARG A 114 -6.40 -11.56 13.43
CA ARG A 114 -7.07 -12.30 14.51
C ARG A 114 -6.64 -13.77 14.54
N VAL A 115 -6.39 -14.34 13.37
CA VAL A 115 -6.11 -15.76 13.15
C VAL A 115 -4.62 -16.09 13.21
N TRP A 116 -3.73 -15.12 13.02
CA TRP A 116 -2.30 -15.36 13.16
C TRP A 116 -1.91 -15.57 14.63
N LYS A 117 -1.24 -16.69 14.93
CA LYS A 117 -0.76 -17.07 16.28
C LYS A 117 0.74 -17.33 16.37
N GLY A 118 1.48 -17.12 15.28
CA GLY A 118 2.92 -17.28 15.24
C GLY A 118 3.68 -16.01 15.64
N PRO A 119 4.99 -15.97 15.36
CA PRO A 119 5.79 -14.81 15.67
C PRO A 119 5.32 -13.56 14.93
N ALA A 120 5.18 -12.46 15.65
CA ALA A 120 4.79 -11.19 15.07
C ALA A 120 5.31 -10.00 15.89
N CYS A 121 5.62 -8.90 15.20
CA CYS A 121 5.77 -7.59 15.81
C CYS A 121 4.52 -6.75 15.54
N GLN A 122 3.91 -6.22 16.60
CA GLN A 122 2.89 -5.18 16.51
C GLN A 122 3.53 -3.81 16.68
N LEU A 123 3.26 -2.92 15.74
CA LEU A 123 3.75 -1.55 15.70
C LEU A 123 2.57 -0.63 16.00
N THR A 124 2.74 0.28 16.96
CA THR A 124 1.72 1.24 17.38
C THR A 124 2.38 2.56 17.75
N TYR A 125 1.62 3.62 17.96
CA TYR A 125 2.15 4.82 18.60
C TYR A 125 1.16 5.43 19.60
N LEU A 126 1.71 6.16 20.56
CA LEU A 126 0.97 6.93 21.54
C LEU A 126 1.26 8.41 21.35
N LEU A 127 0.20 9.22 21.31
CA LEU A 127 0.27 10.68 21.29
C LEU A 127 -0.27 11.20 22.63
N ASP A 128 0.52 11.98 23.37
CA ASP A 128 0.19 12.46 24.72
C ASP A 128 -0.25 11.33 25.67
N GLY A 129 0.46 10.20 25.62
CA GLY A 129 0.17 9.01 26.44
C GLY A 129 -1.08 8.24 26.01
N LYS A 130 -1.83 8.70 25.00
CA LYS A 130 -3.01 8.00 24.46
C LYS A 130 -2.59 7.10 23.31
N LYS A 131 -2.90 5.79 23.39
CA LYS A 131 -2.75 4.84 22.28
C LYS A 131 -3.67 5.26 21.13
N MET A 132 -3.09 5.41 19.95
CA MET A 132 -3.83 5.79 18.75
C MET A 132 -4.34 4.56 18.00
N GLY A 133 -5.38 4.73 17.19
CA GLY A 133 -5.99 3.64 16.41
C GLY A 133 -5.11 3.08 15.29
N TRP A 134 -3.95 3.69 15.02
CA TRP A 134 -3.00 3.19 14.05
C TRP A 134 -2.23 1.99 14.60
N TYR A 135 -2.20 0.91 13.83
CA TYR A 135 -1.39 -0.25 14.12
C TYR A 135 -0.94 -0.95 12.83
N LYS A 136 0.20 -1.64 12.91
CA LYS A 136 0.71 -2.51 11.84
C LYS A 136 1.30 -3.79 12.41
N GLU A 137 1.29 -4.85 11.61
CA GLU A 137 1.79 -6.16 12.02
C GLU A 137 2.82 -6.71 11.03
N VAL A 138 3.98 -7.06 11.57
CA VAL A 138 5.07 -7.71 10.84
C VAL A 138 5.13 -9.16 11.29
N ARG A 139 4.99 -10.09 10.35
CA ARG A 139 4.97 -11.53 10.63
C ARG A 139 6.17 -12.24 10.02
N THR A 140 6.57 -13.33 10.65
CA THR A 140 7.36 -14.37 10.01
C THR A 140 6.54 -15.10 8.94
N ASP A 141 7.22 -15.88 8.10
CA ASP A 141 6.63 -16.77 7.10
C ASP A 141 6.15 -18.10 7.69
N PHE A 142 6.57 -18.43 8.92
CA PHE A 142 6.11 -19.58 9.69
C PHE A 142 5.26 -19.17 10.90
N GLN A 143 4.35 -20.07 11.31
CA GLN A 143 3.57 -19.91 12.54
C GLN A 143 4.17 -20.62 13.75
N ASP A 144 4.80 -21.77 13.55
CA ASP A 144 5.39 -22.57 14.63
C ASP A 144 6.90 -22.33 14.69
N ALA A 145 7.33 -21.58 15.70
CA ALA A 145 8.74 -21.28 15.93
C ALA A 145 9.57 -22.51 16.32
N ILE A 146 8.98 -23.47 17.02
CA ILE A 146 9.67 -24.69 17.46
C ILE A 146 9.97 -25.55 16.23
N GLN A 147 8.96 -25.78 15.39
CA GLN A 147 9.13 -26.53 14.16
C GLN A 147 10.14 -25.84 13.22
N ALA A 148 10.01 -24.52 13.03
CA ALA A 148 10.88 -23.76 12.14
C ALA A 148 12.34 -23.74 12.62
N ALA A 149 12.57 -23.55 13.92
CA ALA A 149 13.92 -23.61 14.50
C ALA A 149 14.51 -25.02 14.35
N GLY A 150 13.74 -26.07 14.62
CA GLY A 150 14.17 -27.46 14.45
C GLY A 150 14.56 -27.79 13.01
N GLN A 151 13.77 -27.35 12.02
CA GLN A 151 14.08 -27.53 10.60
C GLN A 151 15.34 -26.77 10.18
N ALA A 152 15.52 -25.55 10.69
CA ALA A 152 16.70 -24.74 10.45
C ALA A 152 17.93 -25.24 11.24
N LYS A 153 17.77 -26.23 12.13
CA LYS A 153 18.78 -26.65 13.13
C LYS A 153 19.31 -25.45 13.92
N ALA A 154 18.43 -24.48 14.17
CA ALA A 154 18.70 -23.36 15.04
C ALA A 154 18.57 -23.79 16.51
N GLY A 155 19.15 -23.00 17.41
CA GLY A 155 19.05 -23.24 18.86
C GLY A 155 17.66 -22.88 19.40
N ASP A 156 17.60 -21.98 20.37
CA ASP A 156 16.36 -21.59 21.01
C ASP A 156 15.29 -21.08 20.00
N PRO A 157 14.05 -21.64 19.99
CA PRO A 157 12.98 -21.21 19.10
C PRO A 157 12.57 -19.73 19.26
N GLY A 158 12.60 -19.20 20.48
CA GLY A 158 12.26 -17.81 20.76
C GLY A 158 13.29 -16.84 20.16
N ILE A 159 14.58 -17.12 20.36
CA ILE A 159 15.69 -16.38 19.74
C ILE A 159 15.63 -16.48 18.22
N TYR A 160 15.37 -17.67 17.68
CA TYR A 160 15.20 -17.86 16.23
C TYR A 160 14.03 -17.02 15.68
N ALA A 161 12.89 -17.02 16.37
CA ALA A 161 11.74 -16.20 16.00
C ALA A 161 12.06 -14.70 16.01
N MET A 162 12.73 -14.20 17.05
CA MET A 162 13.12 -12.77 17.12
C MET A 162 14.13 -12.40 16.03
N ALA A 163 15.09 -13.27 15.73
CA ALA A 163 16.01 -13.05 14.62
C ALA A 163 15.28 -12.92 13.29
N LYS A 164 14.28 -13.79 13.04
CA LYS A 164 13.45 -13.71 11.84
C LYS A 164 12.56 -12.47 11.83
N LEU A 165 11.97 -12.08 12.96
CA LEU A 165 11.22 -10.83 13.06
C LEU A 165 12.09 -9.59 12.81
N LYS A 166 13.35 -9.59 13.26
CA LYS A 166 14.33 -8.55 12.93
C LYS A 166 14.55 -8.45 11.41
N GLU A 167 14.78 -9.57 10.72
CA GLU A 167 14.90 -9.60 9.26
C GLU A 167 13.65 -9.05 8.56
N ARG A 168 12.46 -9.37 9.09
CA ARG A 168 11.20 -8.85 8.56
C ARG A 168 11.05 -7.35 8.80
N LEU A 169 11.43 -6.84 9.97
CA LEU A 169 11.45 -5.39 10.27
C LEU A 169 12.43 -4.62 9.40
N GLU A 170 13.56 -5.21 8.98
CA GLU A 170 14.49 -4.59 8.02
C GLU A 170 13.85 -4.37 6.65
N GLN A 171 12.99 -5.30 6.25
CA GLN A 171 12.34 -5.26 4.94
C GLN A 171 11.06 -4.40 4.97
N TYR A 172 10.29 -4.50 6.05
CA TYR A 172 8.96 -3.92 6.18
C TYR A 172 8.96 -2.40 6.25
N TYR A 173 8.03 -1.74 5.57
CA TYR A 173 8.09 -0.31 5.29
C TYR A 173 7.48 0.60 6.36
N PHE A 174 7.48 0.17 7.62
CA PHE A 174 6.84 0.92 8.71
C PHE A 174 7.24 2.40 8.82
N PRO A 175 8.48 2.87 8.54
CA PRO A 175 8.81 4.29 8.63
C PRO A 175 8.03 5.13 7.62
N ALA A 176 7.77 4.61 6.42
CA ALA A 176 6.96 5.29 5.41
C ALA A 176 5.48 5.31 5.84
N LEU A 177 4.96 4.19 6.33
CA LEU A 177 3.56 4.05 6.76
C LEU A 177 3.22 4.96 7.95
N VAL A 178 4.08 5.00 8.97
CA VAL A 178 3.85 5.85 10.15
C VAL A 178 4.01 7.33 9.79
N THR A 179 4.97 7.66 8.91
CA THR A 179 5.16 9.03 8.42
C THR A 179 3.98 9.51 7.58
N ALA A 180 3.36 8.62 6.81
CA ALA A 180 2.13 8.92 6.08
C ALA A 180 0.97 9.21 7.03
N ASP A 181 0.81 8.39 8.08
CA ASP A 181 -0.21 8.61 9.11
C ASP A 181 -0.02 9.94 9.85
N TRP A 182 1.24 10.34 10.06
CA TRP A 182 1.59 11.62 10.67
C TRP A 182 1.53 12.81 9.70
N GLY A 183 1.26 12.60 8.41
CA GLY A 183 1.21 13.65 7.40
C GLY A 183 2.57 14.31 7.14
N GLN A 184 3.65 13.53 7.19
CA GLN A 184 5.04 13.99 7.06
C GLN A 184 5.79 13.38 5.85
N GLN A 185 5.08 13.05 4.77
CA GLN A 185 5.62 12.42 3.57
C GLN A 185 6.79 13.22 2.94
N GLU A 186 6.86 14.53 3.18
CA GLU A 186 7.99 15.39 2.77
C GLU A 186 9.35 14.85 3.28
N ARG A 187 9.38 14.11 4.40
CA ARG A 187 10.59 13.41 4.85
C ARG A 187 11.10 12.39 3.84
N LEU A 188 10.19 11.62 3.24
CA LEU A 188 10.54 10.64 2.20
C LEU A 188 10.99 11.35 0.92
N LEU A 189 10.37 12.48 0.58
CA LEU A 189 10.77 13.31 -0.56
C LEU A 189 12.17 13.87 -0.40
N LYS A 190 12.55 14.33 0.80
CA LYS A 190 13.94 14.76 1.09
C LYS A 190 14.96 13.65 0.87
N VAL A 191 14.64 12.41 1.25
CA VAL A 191 15.53 11.26 1.02
C VAL A 191 15.60 10.92 -0.48
N LEU A 192 14.50 11.09 -1.22
CA LEU A 192 14.47 10.91 -2.67
C LEU A 192 15.34 11.95 -3.40
N ASP A 193 15.26 13.21 -2.96
CA ASP A 193 15.98 14.35 -3.53
C ASP A 193 17.49 14.33 -3.20
N ASP A 194 17.90 13.62 -2.14
CA ASP A 194 19.30 13.48 -1.77
C ASP A 194 20.10 12.73 -2.87
N PRO A 195 21.15 13.34 -3.45
CA PRO A 195 21.96 12.72 -4.50
C PRO A 195 22.78 11.53 -3.99
N THR A 196 23.02 11.41 -2.69
CA THR A 196 23.77 10.30 -2.06
C THR A 196 22.91 9.06 -1.81
N THR A 197 21.58 9.19 -1.91
CA THR A 197 20.67 8.05 -1.75
C THR A 197 20.85 7.06 -2.90
N ALA A 198 21.20 5.81 -2.56
CA ALA A 198 21.38 4.74 -3.53
C ALA A 198 20.14 4.52 -4.42
N PRO A 199 20.29 4.20 -5.72
CA PRO A 199 19.16 4.04 -6.63
C PRO A 199 18.11 3.03 -6.16
N ALA A 200 18.54 1.88 -5.64
CA ALA A 200 17.65 0.87 -5.07
C ALA A 200 16.80 1.43 -3.92
N ARG A 201 17.37 2.32 -3.10
CA ARG A 201 16.64 3.00 -2.01
C ARG A 201 15.66 4.05 -2.56
N LYS A 202 16.01 4.76 -3.64
CA LYS A 202 15.08 5.69 -4.32
C LYS A 202 13.87 4.96 -4.90
N ALA A 203 14.10 3.91 -5.70
CA ALA A 203 13.01 3.09 -6.25
C ALA A 203 12.09 2.53 -5.15
N LYS A 204 12.70 2.06 -4.05
CA LYS A 204 12.01 1.60 -2.85
C LYS A 204 11.11 2.69 -2.24
N ILE A 205 11.60 3.93 -2.08
CA ILE A 205 10.81 5.07 -1.58
C ILE A 205 9.69 5.46 -2.55
N ILE A 206 9.96 5.48 -3.86
CA ILE A 206 8.97 5.81 -4.89
C ILE A 206 7.80 4.83 -4.85
N SER A 207 8.07 3.52 -4.79
CA SER A 207 7.03 2.50 -4.65
C SER A 207 6.14 2.77 -3.43
N GLN A 208 6.75 3.14 -2.31
CA GLN A 208 6.02 3.44 -1.08
C GLN A 208 5.16 4.69 -1.19
N LEU A 209 5.67 5.77 -1.80
CA LEU A 209 4.88 6.98 -2.07
C LEU A 209 3.63 6.65 -2.92
N GLY A 210 3.76 5.71 -3.86
CA GLY A 210 2.65 5.14 -4.62
C GLY A 210 1.65 4.37 -3.76
N GLU A 211 2.13 3.46 -2.90
CA GLU A 211 1.30 2.62 -2.02
C GLU A 211 0.53 3.43 -0.97
N ILE A 212 1.10 4.53 -0.48
CA ILE A 212 0.45 5.45 0.48
C ILE A 212 -0.32 6.59 -0.20
N PHE A 213 -0.41 6.59 -1.54
CA PHE A 213 -1.12 7.61 -2.32
C PHE A 213 -0.68 9.06 -2.03
N ALA A 214 0.63 9.29 -1.86
CA ALA A 214 1.19 10.61 -1.56
C ALA A 214 1.09 11.58 -2.76
N ALA A 215 -0.02 12.32 -2.85
CA ALA A 215 -0.33 13.20 -3.99
C ALA A 215 0.74 14.28 -4.25
N GLU A 216 1.35 14.81 -3.19
CA GLU A 216 2.43 15.79 -3.22
C GLU A 216 3.74 15.28 -3.84
N ALA A 217 3.89 13.96 -3.97
CA ALA A 217 5.03 13.34 -4.63
C ALA A 217 4.96 13.45 -6.16
N ALA A 218 3.76 13.60 -6.74
CA ALA A 218 3.54 13.51 -8.18
C ALA A 218 4.49 14.40 -9.02
N PRO A 219 4.77 15.68 -8.66
CA PRO A 219 5.73 16.49 -9.41
C PRO A 219 7.15 15.92 -9.43
N ARG A 220 7.63 15.35 -8.31
CA ARG A 220 8.95 14.71 -8.25
C ARG A 220 8.99 13.44 -9.09
N LEU A 221 7.93 12.63 -9.00
CA LEU A 221 7.84 11.38 -9.74
C LEU A 221 7.74 11.58 -11.26
N VAL A 222 7.10 12.67 -11.71
CA VAL A 222 7.10 13.07 -13.13
C VAL A 222 8.51 13.33 -13.64
N VAL A 223 9.38 13.95 -12.83
CA VAL A 223 10.79 14.15 -13.18
C VAL A 223 11.53 12.80 -13.20
N SER A 224 11.28 11.94 -12.22
CA SER A 224 11.91 10.61 -12.11
C SER A 224 11.52 9.63 -13.22
N LEU A 225 10.48 9.88 -14.03
CA LEU A 225 10.20 9.11 -15.25
C LEU A 225 11.34 9.18 -16.28
N LYS A 226 12.18 10.22 -16.22
CA LYS A 226 13.32 10.43 -17.11
C LYS A 226 14.66 10.03 -16.47
N ASP A 227 14.62 9.38 -15.32
CA ASP A 227 15.82 8.89 -14.65
C ASP A 227 16.54 7.85 -15.52
N PRO A 228 17.88 7.91 -15.65
CA PRO A 228 18.63 6.91 -16.43
C PRO A 228 18.54 5.49 -15.85
N ASP A 229 18.29 5.35 -14.55
CA ASP A 229 18.00 4.06 -13.93
C ASP A 229 16.55 3.65 -14.24
N ILE A 230 16.43 2.56 -15.01
CA ILE A 230 15.14 2.04 -15.46
C ILE A 230 14.24 1.62 -14.29
N GLU A 231 14.79 1.17 -13.16
CA GLU A 231 14.00 0.78 -12.00
C GLU A 231 13.40 2.00 -11.30
N ILE A 232 14.09 3.14 -11.29
CA ILE A 232 13.54 4.41 -10.81
C ILE A 232 12.42 4.89 -11.72
N ALA A 233 12.64 4.87 -13.04
CA ALA A 233 11.63 5.30 -14.01
C ALA A 233 10.37 4.42 -13.95
N LYS A 234 10.53 3.09 -13.88
CA LYS A 234 9.42 2.13 -13.72
C LYS A 234 8.68 2.34 -12.41
N ALA A 235 9.39 2.43 -11.29
CA ALA A 235 8.77 2.68 -9.99
C ALA A 235 7.95 3.98 -10.03
N SER A 236 8.45 5.02 -10.70
CA SER A 236 7.76 6.31 -10.84
C SER A 236 6.48 6.19 -11.66
N ALA A 237 6.51 5.47 -12.78
CA ALA A 237 5.32 5.23 -13.60
C ALA A 237 4.23 4.46 -12.83
N ILE A 238 4.60 3.43 -12.07
CA ILE A 238 3.67 2.70 -11.19
C ILE A 238 3.09 3.63 -10.13
N ALA A 239 3.96 4.36 -9.42
CA ALA A 239 3.56 5.23 -8.33
C ALA A 239 2.63 6.34 -8.80
N LEU A 240 2.88 6.96 -9.95
CA LEU A 240 2.00 7.97 -10.55
C LEU A 240 0.61 7.41 -10.89
N GLY A 241 0.54 6.17 -11.41
CA GLY A 241 -0.72 5.47 -11.65
C GLY A 241 -1.50 5.21 -10.36
N ASN A 242 -0.81 4.75 -9.31
CA ASN A 242 -1.43 4.50 -8.00
C ASN A 242 -1.90 5.79 -7.33
N ILE A 243 -1.06 6.83 -7.30
CA ILE A 243 -1.38 8.15 -6.71
C ILE A 243 -2.63 8.77 -7.35
N GLY A 244 -2.92 8.44 -8.61
CA GLY A 244 -4.23 8.77 -9.17
C GLY A 244 -4.39 10.23 -9.59
N LYS A 245 -3.31 11.00 -9.73
CA LYS A 245 -3.38 12.42 -10.13
C LYS A 245 -3.51 12.55 -11.65
N LYS A 246 -4.62 13.15 -12.12
CA LYS A 246 -4.92 13.36 -13.54
C LYS A 246 -3.79 14.11 -14.27
N GLU A 247 -3.14 15.02 -13.57
CA GLU A 247 -2.03 15.83 -14.07
C GLU A 247 -0.80 15.01 -14.49
N SER A 248 -0.73 13.74 -14.07
CA SER A 248 0.33 12.79 -14.46
C SER A 248 0.14 12.19 -15.85
N ILE A 249 -1.07 12.27 -16.44
CA ILE A 249 -1.39 11.65 -17.73
C ILE A 249 -0.43 12.09 -18.85
N PRO A 250 -0.15 13.40 -19.08
CA PRO A 250 0.75 13.82 -20.14
C PRO A 250 2.17 13.25 -20.01
N ALA A 251 2.69 13.14 -18.79
CA ALA A 251 4.02 12.58 -18.54
C ALA A 251 4.07 11.07 -18.79
N LEU A 252 3.01 10.34 -18.43
CA LEU A 252 2.91 8.90 -18.74
C LEU A 252 2.71 8.66 -20.24
N LEU A 253 2.02 9.55 -20.96
CA LEU A 253 1.92 9.49 -22.42
C LEU A 253 3.29 9.71 -23.09
N ASP A 254 4.10 10.64 -22.60
CA ASP A 254 5.49 10.83 -23.05
C ASP A 254 6.31 9.54 -22.81
N ALA A 255 6.25 8.98 -21.60
CA ALA A 255 6.94 7.74 -21.25
C ALA A 255 6.49 6.53 -22.09
N LEU A 256 5.20 6.43 -22.44
CA LEU A 256 4.68 5.41 -23.36
C LEU A 256 5.30 5.53 -24.76
N LYS A 257 5.54 6.76 -25.23
CA LYS A 257 6.05 7.02 -26.57
C LYS A 257 7.58 6.88 -26.66
N THR A 258 8.31 7.41 -25.69
CA THR A 258 9.77 7.56 -25.76
C THR A 258 10.55 6.59 -24.87
N GLY A 259 9.86 5.87 -23.97
CA GLY A 259 10.49 4.95 -23.03
C GLY A 259 11.04 3.69 -23.67
N LYS A 260 11.89 2.96 -22.93
CA LYS A 260 12.24 1.56 -23.24
C LYS A 260 11.03 0.64 -23.00
N PRO A 261 10.95 -0.56 -23.61
CA PRO A 261 9.78 -1.43 -23.50
C PRO A 261 9.24 -1.62 -22.08
N ASP A 262 10.10 -1.89 -21.09
CA ASP A 262 9.67 -2.02 -19.69
C ASP A 262 8.96 -0.76 -19.14
N LEU A 263 9.46 0.43 -19.47
CA LEU A 263 8.85 1.69 -19.06
C LEU A 263 7.55 1.95 -19.83
N GLN A 264 7.52 1.65 -21.14
CA GLN A 264 6.31 1.78 -21.96
C GLN A 264 5.17 0.92 -21.42
N ALA A 265 5.45 -0.35 -21.09
CA ALA A 265 4.47 -1.26 -20.50
C ALA A 265 3.93 -0.72 -19.17
N THR A 266 4.83 -0.21 -18.33
CA THR A 266 4.46 0.36 -17.03
C THR A 266 3.66 1.66 -17.16
N ALA A 267 4.02 2.50 -18.12
CA ALA A 267 3.30 3.73 -18.45
C ALA A 267 1.90 3.43 -18.98
N ALA A 268 1.75 2.45 -19.88
CA ALA A 268 0.45 1.97 -20.36
C ALA A 268 -0.44 1.52 -19.20
N LYS A 269 0.10 0.72 -18.27
CA LYS A 269 -0.62 0.30 -17.06
C LYS A 269 -1.09 1.50 -16.22
N GLY A 270 -0.20 2.45 -15.96
CA GLY A 270 -0.52 3.68 -15.22
C GLY A 270 -1.60 4.51 -15.92
N LEU A 271 -1.52 4.67 -17.24
CA LEU A 271 -2.53 5.35 -18.05
C LEU A 271 -3.89 4.66 -17.98
N GLY A 272 -3.95 3.33 -18.03
CA GLY A 272 -5.18 2.58 -17.88
C GLY A 272 -5.86 2.81 -16.52
N LEU A 273 -5.07 2.92 -15.44
CA LEU A 273 -5.59 3.26 -14.11
C LEU A 273 -6.13 4.70 -14.07
N LEU A 274 -5.36 5.67 -14.54
CA LEU A 274 -5.77 7.09 -14.52
C LEU A 274 -6.93 7.38 -15.46
N GLY A 275 -6.94 6.78 -16.65
CA GLY A 275 -8.01 6.90 -17.63
C GLY A 275 -9.33 6.41 -17.06
N ALA A 276 -9.34 5.21 -16.44
CA ALA A 276 -10.51 4.68 -15.76
C ALA A 276 -10.94 5.55 -14.57
N LEU A 277 -10.00 5.96 -13.72
CA LEU A 277 -10.29 6.78 -12.53
C LEU A 277 -10.90 8.14 -12.87
N HIS A 278 -10.44 8.79 -13.95
CA HIS A 278 -10.85 10.13 -14.34
C HIS A 278 -11.78 10.18 -15.55
N SER A 279 -12.18 9.01 -16.10
CA SER A 279 -12.93 8.90 -17.36
C SER A 279 -12.28 9.69 -18.51
N ASP A 280 -10.95 9.62 -18.61
CA ASP A 280 -10.18 10.40 -19.58
C ASP A 280 -9.88 9.61 -20.84
N PHE A 281 -10.81 9.66 -21.80
CA PHE A 281 -10.72 8.97 -23.10
C PHE A 281 -9.69 9.58 -24.06
N SER A 282 -8.97 10.64 -23.67
CA SER A 282 -7.87 11.19 -24.48
C SER A 282 -6.67 10.26 -24.58
N ILE A 283 -6.55 9.29 -23.66
CA ILE A 283 -5.48 8.28 -23.69
C ILE A 283 -5.68 7.21 -24.77
N ILE A 284 -6.91 7.06 -25.31
CA ILE A 284 -7.25 5.96 -26.23
C ILE A 284 -6.45 6.04 -27.53
N PRO A 285 -6.38 7.17 -28.28
CA PRO A 285 -5.61 7.20 -29.52
C PRO A 285 -4.11 6.90 -29.34
N PRO A 286 -3.40 7.46 -28.34
CA PRO A 286 -2.00 7.07 -28.08
C PRO A 286 -1.82 5.60 -27.71
N LEU A 287 -2.74 5.00 -26.95
CA LEU A 287 -2.70 3.57 -26.63
C LEU A 287 -2.92 2.71 -27.89
N LEU A 288 -3.83 3.10 -28.79
CA LEU A 288 -4.03 2.42 -30.06
C LEU A 288 -2.80 2.51 -30.98
N GLU A 289 -2.10 3.65 -30.98
CA GLU A 289 -0.82 3.78 -31.68
C GLU A 289 0.23 2.82 -31.10
N ALA A 290 0.35 2.75 -29.77
CA ALA A 290 1.27 1.88 -29.06
C ALA A 290 0.97 0.36 -29.24
N LEU A 291 -0.23 -0.01 -29.68
CA LEU A 291 -0.60 -1.40 -29.99
C LEU A 291 0.25 -2.01 -31.12
N ASN A 292 0.85 -1.17 -31.97
CA ASN A 292 1.68 -1.58 -33.10
C ASN A 292 3.10 -2.03 -32.71
N THR A 293 3.45 -2.02 -31.43
CA THR A 293 4.74 -2.51 -30.93
C THR A 293 4.95 -4.01 -31.18
N ASP A 294 6.19 -4.46 -31.38
CA ASP A 294 6.53 -5.88 -31.43
C ASP A 294 6.73 -6.49 -30.04
N ASP A 295 6.92 -5.65 -29.01
CA ASP A 295 7.10 -6.11 -27.64
C ASP A 295 5.78 -6.62 -27.04
N LEU A 296 5.70 -7.93 -26.78
CA LEU A 296 4.49 -8.58 -26.26
C LEU A 296 4.10 -8.07 -24.86
N THR A 297 5.05 -7.63 -24.04
CA THR A 297 4.77 -7.10 -22.70
C THR A 297 4.13 -5.72 -22.79
N VAL A 298 4.69 -4.82 -23.62
CA VAL A 298 4.08 -3.51 -23.90
C VAL A 298 2.68 -3.69 -24.50
N LYS A 299 2.56 -4.55 -25.52
CA LYS A 299 1.28 -4.85 -26.18
C LYS A 299 0.24 -5.33 -25.17
N THR A 300 0.62 -6.22 -24.25
CA THR A 300 -0.28 -6.75 -23.21
C THR A 300 -0.78 -5.65 -22.28
N GLU A 301 0.10 -4.78 -21.76
CA GLU A 301 -0.32 -3.70 -20.85
C GLU A 301 -1.14 -2.62 -21.56
N VAL A 302 -0.84 -2.32 -22.83
CA VAL A 302 -1.67 -1.43 -23.67
C VAL A 302 -3.08 -1.99 -23.83
N VAL A 303 -3.21 -3.30 -24.12
CA VAL A 303 -4.52 -3.95 -24.24
C VAL A 303 -5.28 -3.88 -22.91
N TRP A 304 -4.65 -4.21 -21.78
CA TRP A 304 -5.27 -4.08 -20.46
C TRP A 304 -5.74 -2.65 -20.18
N ALA A 305 -4.94 -1.65 -20.56
CA ALA A 305 -5.30 -0.25 -20.38
C ALA A 305 -6.54 0.14 -21.19
N LEU A 306 -6.62 -0.29 -22.46
CA LEU A 306 -7.80 -0.10 -23.30
C LEU A 306 -9.04 -0.81 -22.74
N GLY A 307 -8.87 -2.00 -22.16
CA GLY A 307 -9.97 -2.74 -21.51
C GLY A 307 -10.48 -2.10 -20.21
N LYS A 308 -9.63 -1.36 -19.48
CA LYS A 308 -10.02 -0.62 -18.26
C LYS A 308 -10.85 0.61 -18.55
N LEU A 309 -10.74 1.17 -19.76
CA LEU A 309 -11.52 2.32 -20.21
C LEU A 309 -12.20 1.95 -21.55
N PRO A 310 -13.30 1.19 -21.51
CA PRO A 310 -13.91 0.61 -22.70
C PRO A 310 -14.36 1.70 -23.69
N ASP A 311 -13.78 1.67 -24.88
CA ASP A 311 -14.06 2.62 -25.96
C ASP A 311 -14.18 1.87 -27.28
N LYS A 312 -15.25 2.14 -28.04
CA LYS A 312 -15.54 1.48 -29.32
C LYS A 312 -14.41 1.60 -30.35
N ARG A 313 -13.61 2.67 -30.29
CA ARG A 313 -12.45 2.86 -31.17
C ARG A 313 -11.41 1.73 -31.01
N ALA A 314 -11.37 1.06 -29.86
CA ALA A 314 -10.48 -0.06 -29.61
C ALA A 314 -11.03 -1.41 -30.08
N TYR A 315 -12.31 -1.52 -30.42
CA TYR A 315 -12.94 -2.80 -30.77
C TYR A 315 -12.29 -3.47 -31.97
N GLU A 316 -12.29 -2.80 -33.14
CA GLU A 316 -11.74 -3.38 -34.38
C GLU A 316 -10.24 -3.69 -34.28
N PRO A 317 -9.37 -2.79 -33.73
CA PRO A 317 -7.96 -3.10 -33.51
C PRO A 317 -7.74 -4.33 -32.60
N LEU A 318 -8.48 -4.45 -31.51
CA LEU A 318 -8.37 -5.59 -30.60
C LEU A 318 -8.90 -6.88 -31.23
N ARG A 319 -9.95 -6.80 -32.05
CA ARG A 319 -10.49 -7.96 -32.78
C ARG A 319 -9.53 -8.48 -33.84
N ALA A 320 -8.89 -7.58 -34.58
CA ALA A 320 -7.83 -7.94 -35.52
C ALA A 320 -6.64 -8.61 -34.81
N LEU A 321 -6.24 -8.07 -33.65
CA LEU A 321 -5.20 -8.68 -32.82
C LEU A 321 -5.64 -10.06 -32.28
N GLN A 322 -6.89 -10.22 -31.85
CA GLN A 322 -7.42 -11.52 -31.44
C GLN A 322 -7.27 -12.53 -32.58
N GLN A 323 -7.76 -12.21 -33.78
CA GLN A 323 -7.69 -13.09 -34.94
C GLN A 323 -6.25 -13.52 -35.26
N SER A 324 -5.30 -12.58 -35.26
CA SER A 324 -3.88 -12.90 -35.53
C SER A 324 -3.28 -13.85 -34.49
N LEU A 325 -3.67 -13.73 -33.22
CA LEU A 325 -3.22 -14.61 -32.14
C LEU A 325 -3.80 -16.03 -32.22
N TYR A 326 -4.97 -16.22 -32.85
CA TYR A 326 -5.64 -17.53 -32.96
C TYR A 326 -5.47 -18.21 -34.31
N THR A 327 -4.91 -17.53 -35.32
CA THR A 327 -4.65 -18.12 -36.65
C THR A 327 -3.58 -19.22 -36.60
N HIS A 328 -2.72 -19.24 -35.59
CA HIS A 328 -1.73 -20.29 -35.33
C HIS A 328 -2.25 -21.22 -34.23
N SER A 329 -3.10 -22.19 -34.58
CA SER A 329 -3.72 -23.10 -33.61
C SER A 329 -2.73 -24.17 -33.11
N GLY A 330 -1.96 -23.82 -32.10
CA GLY A 330 -1.22 -24.77 -31.26
C GLY A 330 -1.40 -24.41 -29.78
N THR A 331 -1.10 -25.33 -28.87
CA THR A 331 -0.85 -24.97 -27.47
C THR A 331 0.34 -24.01 -27.45
N ASP A 332 0.10 -22.71 -27.24
CA ASP A 332 1.19 -21.73 -27.13
C ASP A 332 2.01 -22.02 -25.87
N PRO A 333 3.29 -22.43 -25.99
CA PRO A 333 4.12 -22.64 -24.82
C PRO A 333 4.60 -21.31 -24.22
N ASP A 334 4.53 -20.19 -24.95
CA ASP A 334 5.00 -18.89 -24.48
C ASP A 334 4.00 -18.26 -23.49
N PRO A 335 4.38 -18.10 -22.20
CA PRO A 335 3.53 -17.46 -21.21
C PRO A 335 3.15 -16.01 -21.56
N LYS A 336 3.94 -15.29 -22.37
CA LYS A 336 3.65 -13.92 -22.79
C LYS A 336 2.49 -13.87 -23.77
N VAL A 337 2.46 -14.77 -24.75
CA VAL A 337 1.35 -14.89 -25.72
C VAL A 337 0.07 -15.28 -25.01
N LYS A 338 0.14 -16.19 -24.03
CA LYS A 338 -1.02 -16.55 -23.20
C LYS A 338 -1.61 -15.35 -22.47
N LYS A 339 -0.77 -14.55 -21.79
CA LYS A 339 -1.20 -13.32 -21.10
C LYS A 339 -1.81 -12.30 -22.06
N LEU A 340 -1.24 -12.14 -23.25
CA LEU A 340 -1.80 -11.25 -24.27
C LEU A 340 -3.18 -11.70 -24.73
N LYS A 341 -3.38 -13.01 -24.99
CA LYS A 341 -4.70 -13.58 -25.32
C LYS A 341 -5.72 -13.32 -24.21
N GLU A 342 -5.33 -13.53 -22.95
CA GLU A 342 -6.18 -13.23 -21.79
C GLU A 342 -6.57 -11.75 -21.75
N ALA A 343 -5.61 -10.84 -21.94
CA ALA A 343 -5.85 -9.39 -21.98
C ALA A 343 -6.82 -8.99 -23.10
N VAL A 344 -6.61 -9.51 -24.32
CA VAL A 344 -7.44 -9.20 -25.49
C VAL A 344 -8.87 -9.68 -25.28
N ASN A 345 -9.05 -10.93 -24.83
CA ASN A 345 -10.36 -11.51 -24.58
C ASN A 345 -11.11 -10.76 -23.47
N TYR A 346 -10.41 -10.39 -22.39
CA TYR A 346 -10.98 -9.56 -21.34
C TYR A 346 -11.43 -8.20 -21.88
N SER A 347 -10.56 -7.52 -22.62
CA SER A 347 -10.78 -6.14 -23.05
C SER A 347 -11.91 -6.04 -24.08
N LEU A 348 -11.96 -6.97 -25.05
CA LEU A 348 -13.10 -7.08 -25.97
C LEU A 348 -14.41 -7.31 -25.21
N LYS A 349 -14.41 -8.20 -24.22
CA LYS A 349 -15.60 -8.44 -23.38
C LYS A 349 -16.03 -7.18 -22.65
N GLN A 350 -15.11 -6.38 -22.10
CA GLN A 350 -15.49 -5.12 -21.43
C GLN A 350 -16.16 -4.14 -22.39
N ILE A 351 -15.62 -4.02 -23.62
CA ILE A 351 -16.18 -3.14 -24.67
C ILE A 351 -17.56 -3.63 -25.11
N ASP A 352 -17.72 -4.92 -25.38
CA ASP A 352 -19.01 -5.52 -25.77
C ASP A 352 -20.08 -5.34 -24.69
N THR A 353 -19.73 -5.56 -23.40
CA THR A 353 -20.69 -5.38 -22.30
C THR A 353 -21.10 -3.93 -22.10
N TRP A 354 -20.23 -2.97 -22.43
CA TRP A 354 -20.53 -1.55 -22.31
C TRP A 354 -21.59 -1.09 -23.33
N GLU A 355 -21.61 -1.69 -24.52
CA GLU A 355 -22.62 -1.38 -25.56
C GLU A 355 -24.05 -1.81 -25.19
N TYR A 356 -24.23 -2.72 -24.22
CA TYR A 356 -25.56 -3.16 -23.77
C TYR A 356 -26.12 -2.38 -22.57
N ILE A 357 -25.33 -1.47 -21.96
CA ILE A 357 -25.72 -0.74 -20.74
C ILE A 357 -26.11 0.72 -21.04
N GLN A 358 -25.77 1.25 -22.21
CA GLN A 358 -26.23 2.56 -22.71
C GLN A 358 -27.45 2.40 -23.61
#